data_AF-A0A2V9JVY2-F1
#
_entry.id   AF-A0A2V9JVY2-F1
#
_cell.length_a   1.000
_cell.length_b   1.000
_cell.length_c   1.000
_cell.angle_alpha   90.00
_cell.angle_beta   90.00
_cell.angle_gamma   90.00
#
_symmetry.space_group_name_H-M   'P 1'
#
loop_
_entity.id
_entity.type
_entity.pdbx_description
1 polymer ?
#
loop_
_entity_poly.entity_id
_entity_poly.type
_entity_poly.pdbx_seq_one_letter_code
_entity_poly.pdbx_strand_id
1 'polypeptide(L)'
;MSSINRRSFLNKAGIGALTLGSLAKSQHAKDAASPDRVRRESPESVSITRYAVERCATEWAYASGRAYSDPFNDVELDVVFRDPLGQEQRVPAFWAGEQIWRVRYAPPAPGRYTYRTVSSDRTNPDLHGQHGVLEVSAYRGSNPLISHGRVRVTSDHFHFEHEDGTPFFWLGDTWWMGLCQRLNWPDDFRTLAADRVQKGFTVIQIIAGLYPDMPPFDPRGANEAGYPWQENYARINPHYFDMADLRIQYLVDHGLLPCIVGCWGYFLPFMGLSKIKQHWRNLIARWGAFPVIWCLAGEGTMPYYLSKNKAEDAAVQKHGWTDVAEYVRGIDPYHRLVTIHPSRSARDTVEDPAVLDFDMLQTGHNDRPGRRGLLRRGSGRQSRGSGAIHVLGLHAEWCGGSHLRSGRDLAGQHQRASLRALSAWWYVGRTALGQGLSTSRLAAGGARQGTADALSLVAFRAPPGMGGAALEQRKLHVTLRGRHSRRVTCCVHSSDL
;
A
#
# COMPACT_ATOMS: atom_id res chain seq x y z
N MET A 1 1.85 7.06 17.44
CA MET A 1 0.42 7.46 17.50
C MET A 1 -0.02 7.55 18.96
N SER A 2 -0.74 8.59 19.35
CA SER A 2 -1.27 8.73 20.73
C SER A 2 -2.60 7.98 20.86
N SER A 3 -2.81 7.23 21.95
CA SER A 3 -4.09 6.57 22.25
C SER A 3 -5.25 7.57 22.21
N ILE A 4 -6.34 7.25 21.52
CA ILE A 4 -7.56 8.08 21.51
C ILE A 4 -8.18 8.01 22.91
N ASN A 5 -8.18 9.12 23.64
CA ASN A 5 -8.87 9.19 24.93
C ASN A 5 -10.38 9.40 24.73
N ARG A 6 -11.18 9.12 25.77
CA ARG A 6 -12.65 9.22 25.75
C ARG A 6 -13.14 10.58 25.26
N ARG A 7 -12.47 11.68 25.60
CA ARG A 7 -12.85 13.04 25.19
C ARG A 7 -12.65 13.26 23.69
N SER A 8 -11.53 12.80 23.14
CA SER A 8 -11.26 12.82 21.69
C SER A 8 -12.24 11.92 20.93
N PHE A 9 -12.59 10.76 21.48
CA PHE A 9 -13.61 9.88 20.92
C PHE A 9 -14.99 10.56 20.87
N LEU A 10 -15.46 11.16 21.97
CA LEU A 10 -16.76 11.85 22.01
C LEU A 10 -16.83 13.03 21.02
N ASN A 11 -15.73 13.78 20.87
CA ASN A 11 -15.62 14.84 19.88
C ASN A 11 -15.68 14.31 18.44
N LYS A 12 -15.03 13.17 18.16
CA LYS A 12 -15.08 12.49 16.84
C LYS A 12 -16.42 11.82 16.56
N ALA A 13 -17.09 11.30 17.60
CA ALA A 13 -18.41 10.70 17.51
C ALA A 13 -19.52 11.75 17.25
N GLY A 14 -19.28 13.02 17.58
CA GLY A 14 -20.24 14.11 17.36
C GLY A 14 -21.43 14.04 18.33
N ILE A 15 -21.19 13.71 19.61
CA ILE A 15 -22.24 13.66 20.63
C ILE A 15 -22.25 14.96 21.43
N GLY A 16 -22.95 15.96 20.90
CA GLY A 16 -23.74 16.85 21.73
C GLY A 16 -25.11 16.20 21.90
N ALA A 17 -25.51 15.94 23.16
CA ALA A 17 -26.76 15.30 23.58
C ALA A 17 -26.88 13.77 23.36
N LEU A 18 -26.29 13.00 24.28
CA LEU A 18 -27.00 11.85 24.84
C LEU A 18 -27.68 12.34 26.12
N THR A 19 -28.97 12.63 26.00
CA THR A 19 -29.86 12.85 27.14
C THR A 19 -29.79 11.66 28.08
N LEU A 20 -29.46 11.95 29.34
CA LEU A 20 -29.68 11.06 30.47
C LEU A 20 -31.14 10.61 30.47
N GLY A 21 -31.36 9.32 30.22
CA GLY A 21 -32.65 8.69 30.42
C GLY A 21 -33.06 8.81 31.89
N SER A 22 -34.14 9.54 32.10
CA SER A 22 -34.86 9.74 33.36
C SER A 22 -35.07 8.44 34.12
N LEU A 23 -34.59 8.39 35.37
CA LEU A 23 -35.04 7.43 36.39
C LEU A 23 -36.50 7.74 36.73
N ALA A 24 -37.42 6.93 36.19
CA ALA A 24 -38.79 6.91 36.64
C ALA A 24 -38.86 6.30 38.06
N LYS A 25 -39.30 7.12 39.03
CA LYS A 25 -39.74 6.65 40.34
C LYS A 25 -41.03 5.82 40.16
N SER A 26 -41.02 4.57 40.59
CA SER A 26 -42.24 3.88 41.00
C SER A 26 -42.13 3.50 42.47
N GLN A 27 -43.08 4.01 43.25
CA GLN A 27 -43.44 3.47 44.56
C GLN A 27 -44.33 2.26 44.32
N HIS A 28 -44.11 1.16 45.04
CA HIS A 28 -45.14 0.59 45.92
C HIS A 28 -44.70 -0.69 46.65
N ALA A 29 -45.15 -0.72 47.91
CA ALA A 29 -45.64 -1.87 48.67
C ALA A 29 -44.66 -2.96 49.19
N LYS A 30 -44.87 -3.23 50.48
CA LYS A 30 -44.33 -4.32 51.30
C LYS A 30 -44.87 -5.67 50.80
N ASP A 31 -44.07 -6.73 50.90
CA ASP A 31 -44.40 -7.95 51.65
C ASP A 31 -43.24 -8.96 51.68
N ALA A 32 -43.38 -9.94 52.57
CA ALA A 32 -42.34 -10.59 53.38
C ALA A 32 -41.56 -11.77 52.76
N ALA A 33 -40.30 -11.88 53.23
CA ALA A 33 -39.49 -13.05 53.61
C ALA A 33 -39.59 -14.40 52.85
N SER A 34 -38.45 -14.84 52.30
CA SER A 34 -37.82 -16.15 52.60
C SER A 34 -36.34 -16.18 52.14
N PRO A 35 -35.41 -16.87 52.83
CA PRO A 35 -33.96 -16.70 52.64
C PRO A 35 -33.31 -17.75 51.72
N ASP A 36 -32.02 -17.51 51.43
CA ASP A 36 -31.02 -18.40 50.83
C ASP A 36 -31.02 -18.63 49.30
N ARG A 37 -30.24 -17.77 48.62
CA ARG A 37 -29.00 -18.20 47.94
C ARG A 37 -28.21 -16.97 47.52
N VAL A 38 -27.19 -16.62 48.32
CA VAL A 38 -26.16 -15.66 47.92
C VAL A 38 -25.35 -16.31 46.80
N ARG A 39 -25.75 -16.05 45.55
CA ARG A 39 -24.88 -16.24 44.40
C ARG A 39 -23.82 -15.14 44.54
N ARG A 40 -22.62 -15.52 44.99
CA ARG A 40 -21.43 -14.66 44.90
C ARG A 40 -21.31 -14.22 43.45
N GLU A 41 -21.70 -12.97 43.18
CA GLU A 41 -21.24 -12.27 42.00
C GLU A 41 -19.72 -12.24 42.09
N SER A 42 -19.09 -13.03 41.23
CA SER A 42 -17.67 -12.93 40.94
C SER A 42 -17.36 -11.46 40.60
N PRO A 43 -16.27 -10.89 41.15
CA PRO A 43 -15.96 -9.48 40.96
C PRO A 43 -15.88 -9.21 39.45
N GLU A 44 -16.72 -8.30 38.95
CA GLU A 44 -16.64 -7.83 37.58
C GLU A 44 -15.21 -7.36 37.33
N SER A 45 -14.45 -8.17 36.58
CA SER A 45 -13.12 -7.80 36.13
C SER A 45 -13.27 -6.48 35.37
N VAL A 46 -12.61 -5.43 35.85
CA VAL A 46 -12.64 -4.10 35.22
C VAL A 46 -12.20 -4.25 33.77
N SER A 47 -13.16 -4.31 32.84
CA SER A 47 -12.88 -4.52 31.43
C SER A 47 -12.26 -3.23 30.87
N ILE A 48 -11.04 -3.30 30.35
CA ILE A 48 -10.37 -2.14 29.76
C ILE A 48 -11.14 -1.69 28.52
N THR A 49 -11.72 -0.49 28.56
CA THR A 49 -12.36 0.14 27.39
C THR A 49 -11.35 0.97 26.61
N ARG A 50 -11.21 0.68 25.31
CA ARG A 50 -10.40 1.45 24.35
C ARG A 50 -11.31 2.09 23.31
N TYR A 51 -10.77 3.05 22.56
CA TYR A 51 -11.50 3.79 21.54
C TYR A 51 -10.75 3.76 20.21
N ALA A 52 -11.48 3.56 19.13
CA ALA A 52 -10.96 3.60 17.76
C ALA A 52 -11.91 4.34 16.82
N VAL A 53 -11.42 4.59 15.60
CA VAL A 53 -12.22 5.11 14.49
C VAL A 53 -12.22 4.06 13.39
N GLU A 54 -13.38 3.83 12.79
CA GLU A 54 -13.55 2.97 11.61
C GLU A 54 -12.43 3.21 10.58
N ARG A 55 -11.86 2.12 10.06
CA ARG A 55 -10.79 2.07 9.04
C ARG A 55 -9.50 2.83 9.39
N CYS A 56 -9.35 3.35 10.61
CA CYS A 56 -8.14 4.01 11.08
C CYS A 56 -7.36 3.08 12.01
N ALA A 57 -6.06 2.93 11.77
CA ALA A 57 -5.20 2.17 12.66
C ALA A 57 -5.18 2.79 14.07
N THR A 58 -5.44 1.96 15.07
CA THR A 58 -5.34 2.28 16.49
C THR A 58 -4.34 1.33 17.13
N GLU A 59 -3.42 1.86 17.94
CA GLU A 59 -2.33 1.11 18.55
C GLU A 59 -2.38 1.14 20.07
N TRP A 60 -2.06 0.01 20.71
CA TRP A 60 -1.72 -0.07 22.12
C TRP A 60 -0.74 -1.20 22.39
N ALA A 61 -0.24 -1.27 23.63
CA ALA A 61 0.80 -2.20 24.04
C ALA A 61 0.34 -3.14 25.17
N TYR A 62 1.02 -4.29 25.23
CA TYR A 62 1.06 -5.25 26.32
C TYR A 62 2.50 -5.39 26.78
N ALA A 63 2.72 -5.43 28.08
CA ALA A 63 4.04 -5.61 28.67
C ALA A 63 4.04 -6.86 29.52
N SER A 64 5.12 -7.64 29.47
CA SER A 64 5.30 -8.83 30.29
C SER A 64 6.16 -8.52 31.51
N GLY A 65 5.70 -8.87 32.70
CA GLY A 65 6.52 -8.91 33.91
C GLY A 65 7.49 -10.10 33.91
N ARG A 66 7.17 -11.16 33.14
CA ARG A 66 8.12 -12.26 32.86
C ARG A 66 9.18 -11.80 31.86
N ALA A 67 10.45 -12.04 32.21
CA ALA A 67 11.59 -11.81 31.34
C ALA A 67 11.78 -12.97 30.35
N TYR A 68 12.03 -12.64 29.09
CA TYR A 68 12.40 -13.58 28.03
C TYR A 68 13.77 -13.16 27.49
N SER A 69 14.66 -14.12 27.24
CA SER A 69 16.00 -13.84 26.68
C SER A 69 15.95 -13.46 25.20
N ASP A 70 15.03 -14.05 24.45
CA ASP A 70 14.78 -13.71 23.05
C ASP A 70 13.29 -13.47 22.77
N PRO A 71 12.72 -12.35 23.26
CA PRO A 71 11.28 -12.12 23.21
C PRO A 71 10.69 -12.19 21.79
N PHE A 72 11.47 -11.80 20.78
CA PHE A 72 11.05 -11.84 19.38
C PHE A 72 10.92 -13.27 18.85
N ASN A 73 11.90 -14.14 19.14
CA ASN A 73 11.89 -15.51 18.66
C ASN A 73 11.06 -16.44 19.56
N ASP A 74 10.97 -16.14 20.85
CA ASP A 74 10.37 -17.01 21.86
C ASP A 74 8.85 -16.82 21.98
N VAL A 75 8.33 -15.63 21.65
CA VAL A 75 6.93 -15.26 21.93
C VAL A 75 6.24 -14.61 20.74
N GLU A 76 5.32 -15.35 20.14
CA GLU A 76 4.26 -14.80 19.32
C GLU A 76 3.05 -14.37 20.16
N LEU A 77 2.50 -13.21 19.83
CA LEU A 77 1.25 -12.68 20.40
C LEU A 77 0.29 -12.33 19.26
N ASP A 78 -0.97 -12.76 19.39
CA ASP A 78 -2.10 -12.32 18.58
C ASP A 78 -3.16 -11.64 19.46
N VAL A 79 -3.99 -10.83 18.84
CA VAL A 79 -5.22 -10.31 19.45
C VAL A 79 -6.41 -10.71 18.58
N VAL A 80 -7.37 -11.41 19.18
CA VAL A 80 -8.61 -11.80 18.52
C VAL A 80 -9.67 -10.77 18.86
N PHE A 81 -10.10 -10.01 17.85
CA PHE A 81 -11.21 -9.07 17.94
C PHE A 81 -12.49 -9.76 17.53
N ARG A 82 -13.57 -9.53 18.26
CA ARG A 82 -14.91 -9.96 17.90
C ARG A 82 -15.77 -8.73 17.64
N ASP A 83 -16.33 -8.64 16.45
CA ASP A 83 -17.18 -7.54 16.02
C ASP A 83 -18.59 -7.61 16.63
N PRO A 84 -19.44 -6.57 16.45
CA PRO A 84 -20.81 -6.57 16.95
C PRO A 84 -21.70 -7.69 16.40
N LEU A 85 -21.33 -8.29 15.25
CA LEU A 85 -22.03 -9.40 14.62
C LEU A 85 -21.53 -10.77 15.10
N GLY A 86 -20.48 -10.79 15.94
CA GLY A 86 -19.87 -12.01 16.46
C GLY A 86 -18.76 -12.60 15.59
N GLN A 87 -18.37 -11.95 14.48
CA GLN A 87 -17.27 -12.40 13.64
C GLN A 87 -15.93 -12.13 14.31
N GLU A 88 -14.99 -13.08 14.20
CA GLU A 88 -13.66 -12.96 14.80
C GLU A 88 -12.59 -12.63 13.75
N GLN A 89 -11.73 -11.66 14.08
CA GLN A 89 -10.50 -11.35 13.33
C GLN A 89 -9.30 -11.56 14.25
N ARG A 90 -8.38 -12.43 13.82
CA ARG A 90 -7.10 -12.67 14.52
C ARG A 90 -6.04 -11.75 13.93
N VAL A 91 -5.54 -10.83 14.73
CA VAL A 91 -4.59 -9.80 14.32
C VAL A 91 -3.24 -10.07 14.98
N PRO A 92 -2.14 -10.23 14.22
CA PRO A 92 -0.83 -10.42 14.81
C PRO A 92 -0.36 -9.14 15.52
N ALA A 93 0.19 -9.28 16.72
CA ALA A 93 0.95 -8.25 17.40
C ALA A 93 2.44 -8.34 17.03
N PHE A 94 3.17 -7.25 17.19
CA PHE A 94 4.61 -7.17 16.93
C PHE A 94 5.40 -6.89 18.19
N TRP A 95 6.59 -7.46 18.30
CA TRP A 95 7.54 -7.10 19.33
C TRP A 95 8.08 -5.69 19.10
N ALA A 96 8.03 -4.84 20.13
CA ALA A 96 8.36 -3.42 20.08
C ALA A 96 9.64 -3.09 20.88
N GLY A 97 10.47 -4.10 21.15
CA GLY A 97 11.64 -3.97 22.03
C GLY A 97 11.34 -4.45 23.45
N GLU A 98 12.40 -4.81 24.18
CA GLU A 98 12.33 -5.24 25.58
C GLU A 98 11.26 -6.33 25.81
N GLN A 99 10.38 -6.15 26.80
CA GLN A 99 9.29 -7.07 27.12
C GLN A 99 7.93 -6.54 26.64
N ILE A 100 7.91 -5.84 25.49
CA ILE A 100 6.73 -5.11 25.00
C ILE A 100 6.29 -5.65 23.64
N TRP A 101 4.99 -5.93 23.52
CA TRP A 101 4.31 -6.24 22.26
C TRP A 101 3.22 -5.22 21.99
N ARG A 102 3.11 -4.78 20.74
CA ARG A 102 2.09 -3.82 20.30
C ARG A 102 1.16 -4.46 19.29
N VAL A 103 -0.10 -4.07 19.34
CA VAL A 103 -1.09 -4.42 18.32
C VAL A 103 -1.57 -3.16 17.63
N ARG A 104 -1.74 -3.24 16.30
CA ARG A 104 -2.44 -2.24 15.50
C ARG A 104 -3.70 -2.85 14.94
N TYR A 105 -4.83 -2.19 15.18
CA TYR A 105 -6.12 -2.63 14.68
C TYR A 105 -6.87 -1.50 13.99
N ALA A 106 -7.40 -1.77 12.80
CA ALA A 106 -8.29 -0.89 12.06
C ALA A 106 -9.68 -1.55 11.94
N PRO A 107 -10.65 -1.19 12.79
CA PRO A 107 -11.97 -1.83 12.77
C PRO A 107 -12.71 -1.52 11.46
N PRO A 108 -13.35 -2.50 10.80
CA PRO A 108 -13.98 -2.30 9.49
C PRO A 108 -15.27 -1.48 9.55
N ALA A 109 -15.94 -1.43 10.71
CA ALA A 109 -17.20 -0.74 10.90
C ALA A 109 -17.35 -0.16 12.33
N PRO A 110 -18.20 0.86 12.55
CA PRO A 110 -18.53 1.38 13.88
C PRO A 110 -19.23 0.34 14.76
N GLY A 111 -19.13 0.53 16.07
CA GLY A 111 -19.81 -0.32 17.05
C GLY A 111 -18.91 -0.76 18.20
N ARG A 112 -19.43 -1.67 19.03
CA ARG A 112 -18.76 -2.19 20.21
C ARG A 112 -18.16 -3.56 19.94
N TYR A 113 -16.84 -3.65 20.02
CA TYR A 113 -16.08 -4.87 19.84
C TYR A 113 -15.62 -5.41 21.21
N THR A 114 -15.38 -6.71 21.27
CA THR A 114 -14.60 -7.31 22.37
C THR A 114 -13.27 -7.82 21.81
N TYR A 115 -12.24 -7.91 22.63
CA TYR A 115 -10.98 -8.51 22.22
C TYR A 115 -10.38 -9.38 23.31
N ARG A 116 -9.57 -10.36 22.89
CA ARG A 116 -8.74 -11.18 23.78
C ARG A 116 -7.35 -11.43 23.17
N THR A 117 -6.32 -11.50 23.99
CA THR A 117 -4.97 -11.85 23.54
C THR A 117 -4.73 -13.36 23.57
N VAL A 118 -3.95 -13.83 22.60
CA VAL A 118 -3.51 -15.22 22.50
C VAL A 118 -1.99 -15.22 22.35
N SER A 119 -1.28 -15.60 23.41
CA SER A 119 0.18 -15.75 23.38
C SER A 119 0.55 -17.21 23.15
N SER A 120 1.67 -17.43 22.47
CA SER A 120 2.35 -18.73 22.38
C SER A 120 2.78 -19.24 23.75
N ASP A 121 3.24 -18.37 24.65
CA ASP A 121 3.39 -18.69 26.07
C ASP A 121 2.06 -18.51 26.81
N ARG A 122 1.24 -19.56 26.79
CA ARG A 122 -0.08 -19.57 27.44
C ARG A 122 -0.03 -19.46 28.97
N THR A 123 1.15 -19.61 29.57
CA THR A 123 1.33 -19.55 31.04
C THR A 123 1.69 -18.15 31.53
N ASN A 124 1.91 -17.20 30.61
CA ASN A 124 2.16 -15.81 30.97
C ASN A 124 0.83 -15.04 31.06
N PRO A 125 0.33 -14.72 32.26
CA PRO A 125 -0.94 -14.04 32.41
C PRO A 125 -0.89 -12.59 31.92
N ASP A 126 0.29 -11.96 31.83
CA ASP A 126 0.43 -10.58 31.35
C ASP A 126 0.19 -10.47 29.84
N LEU A 127 0.41 -11.57 29.11
CA LEU A 127 0.29 -11.63 27.66
C LEU A 127 -0.89 -12.48 27.18
N HIS A 128 -1.22 -13.60 27.84
CA HIS A 128 -2.28 -14.50 27.43
C HIS A 128 -3.61 -14.21 28.16
N GLY A 129 -4.73 -14.21 27.44
CA GLY A 129 -6.05 -14.08 28.05
C GLY A 129 -6.42 -12.66 28.51
N GLN A 130 -5.58 -11.67 28.21
CA GLN A 130 -5.90 -10.26 28.41
C GLN A 130 -7.09 -9.88 27.53
N HIS A 131 -8.10 -9.24 28.09
CA HIS A 131 -9.35 -8.96 27.38
C HIS A 131 -9.87 -7.54 27.66
N GLY A 132 -10.73 -7.06 26.78
CA GLY A 132 -11.34 -5.75 26.93
C GLY A 132 -12.38 -5.44 25.86
N VAL A 133 -12.79 -4.18 25.85
CA VAL A 133 -13.79 -3.63 24.94
C VAL A 133 -13.14 -2.57 24.07
N LEU A 134 -13.52 -2.52 22.80
CA LEU A 134 -13.14 -1.45 21.88
C LEU A 134 -14.40 -0.78 21.34
N GLU A 135 -14.57 0.50 21.65
CA GLU A 135 -15.65 1.35 21.15
C GLU A 135 -15.20 2.07 19.87
N VAL A 136 -15.95 1.88 18.78
CA VAL A 136 -15.56 2.37 17.45
C VAL A 136 -16.57 3.39 16.93
N SER A 137 -16.08 4.57 16.58
CA SER A 137 -16.87 5.62 15.92
C SER A 137 -16.69 5.58 14.40
N ALA A 138 -17.67 6.08 13.66
CA ALA A 138 -17.55 6.28 12.22
C ALA A 138 -16.40 7.23 11.86
N TYR A 139 -15.79 6.99 10.70
CA TYR A 139 -14.80 7.90 10.13
C TYR A 139 -15.50 9.14 9.55
N ARG A 140 -14.98 10.32 9.87
CA ARG A 140 -15.51 11.62 9.40
C ARG A 140 -14.47 12.46 8.66
N GLY A 141 -13.31 11.89 8.35
CA GLY A 141 -12.25 12.58 7.61
C GLY A 141 -12.47 12.52 6.09
N SER A 142 -11.54 13.11 5.35
CA SER A 142 -11.59 13.22 3.88
C SER A 142 -10.53 12.40 3.15
N ASN A 143 -9.68 11.66 3.87
CA ASN A 143 -8.67 10.81 3.23
C ASN A 143 -9.35 9.72 2.36
N PRO A 144 -9.16 9.75 1.02
CA PRO A 144 -9.88 8.84 0.12
C PRO A 144 -9.54 7.36 0.37
N LEU A 145 -8.30 7.05 0.78
CA LEU A 145 -7.88 5.68 1.08
C LEU A 145 -8.61 5.08 2.29
N ILE A 146 -9.12 5.94 3.18
CA ILE A 146 -9.87 5.54 4.37
C ILE A 146 -11.37 5.59 4.10
N SER A 147 -11.87 6.66 3.47
CA SER A 147 -13.31 6.87 3.23
C SER A 147 -13.94 5.79 2.37
N HIS A 148 -13.25 5.35 1.33
CA HIS A 148 -13.81 4.41 0.34
C HIS A 148 -13.60 2.93 0.71
N GLY A 149 -12.78 2.65 1.72
CA GLY A 149 -12.39 1.29 2.10
C GLY A 149 -11.22 0.73 1.29
N ARG A 150 -10.87 -0.54 1.52
CA ARG A 150 -9.68 -1.16 0.92
C ARG A 150 -9.78 -1.24 -0.60
N VAL A 151 -8.64 -1.20 -1.28
CA VAL A 151 -8.57 -1.46 -2.73
C VAL A 151 -8.70 -2.97 -2.98
N ARG A 152 -9.50 -3.34 -3.98
CA ARG A 152 -9.73 -4.71 -4.45
C ARG A 152 -9.68 -4.79 -5.98
N VAL A 153 -9.52 -6.01 -6.51
CA VAL A 153 -9.71 -6.28 -7.94
C VAL A 153 -11.22 -6.30 -8.22
N THR A 154 -11.62 -5.67 -9.32
CA THR A 154 -13.01 -5.68 -9.81
C THR A 154 -13.47 -7.08 -10.21
N SER A 155 -14.79 -7.31 -10.26
CA SER A 155 -15.37 -8.61 -10.66
C SER A 155 -15.11 -8.99 -12.12
N ASP A 156 -14.77 -8.02 -12.98
CA ASP A 156 -14.32 -8.27 -14.36
C ASP A 156 -12.85 -8.72 -14.43
N HIS A 157 -12.12 -8.65 -13.30
CA HIS A 157 -10.71 -8.97 -13.17
C HIS A 157 -9.76 -8.10 -14.03
N PHE A 158 -10.14 -6.88 -14.40
CA PHE A 158 -9.28 -5.99 -15.19
C PHE A 158 -8.89 -4.69 -14.51
N HIS A 159 -9.59 -4.29 -13.45
CA HIS A 159 -9.44 -2.97 -12.83
C HIS A 159 -9.32 -3.07 -11.30
N PHE A 160 -9.03 -1.92 -10.67
CA PHE A 160 -9.12 -1.77 -9.23
C PHE A 160 -10.25 -0.83 -8.87
N GLU A 161 -10.84 -1.12 -7.72
CA GLU A 161 -11.82 -0.27 -7.08
C GLU A 161 -11.65 -0.35 -5.56
N HIS A 162 -12.20 0.63 -4.86
CA HIS A 162 -12.39 0.56 -3.43
C HIS A 162 -13.60 -0.31 -3.05
N GLU A 163 -13.75 -0.65 -1.77
CA GLU A 163 -14.85 -1.48 -1.26
C GLU A 163 -16.25 -0.92 -1.58
N ASP A 164 -16.38 0.40 -1.63
CA ASP A 164 -17.63 1.08 -1.98
C ASP A 164 -17.91 1.14 -3.50
N GLY A 165 -17.04 0.56 -4.33
CA GLY A 165 -17.14 0.57 -5.80
C GLY A 165 -16.50 1.78 -6.48
N THR A 166 -15.90 2.71 -5.73
CA THR A 166 -15.18 3.85 -6.31
C THR A 166 -13.96 3.35 -7.11
N PRO A 167 -13.81 3.70 -8.40
CA PRO A 167 -12.65 3.25 -9.19
C PRO A 167 -11.32 3.73 -8.61
N PHE A 168 -10.31 2.85 -8.59
CA PHE A 168 -8.95 3.17 -8.16
C PHE A 168 -7.99 3.08 -9.35
N PHE A 169 -7.41 4.22 -9.76
CA PHE A 169 -6.41 4.24 -10.82
C PHE A 169 -5.01 4.13 -10.21
N TRP A 170 -4.28 3.06 -10.57
CA TRP A 170 -2.90 2.85 -10.13
C TRP A 170 -1.94 3.72 -10.95
N LEU A 171 -1.49 4.83 -10.37
CA LEU A 171 -0.38 5.64 -10.86
C LEU A 171 0.78 5.56 -9.86
N GLY A 172 1.72 4.67 -10.16
CA GLY A 172 2.80 4.28 -9.25
C GLY A 172 4.10 5.08 -9.44
N ASP A 173 4.77 5.40 -8.34
CA ASP A 173 6.20 5.79 -8.31
C ASP A 173 7.03 4.73 -7.58
N THR A 174 8.36 4.73 -7.80
CA THR A 174 9.27 3.67 -7.35
C THR A 174 10.31 4.20 -6.38
N TRP A 175 10.13 3.93 -5.08
CA TRP A 175 11.00 4.40 -3.99
C TRP A 175 11.67 3.20 -3.31
N TRP A 176 12.40 2.39 -4.09
CA TRP A 176 12.95 1.11 -3.62
C TRP A 176 13.66 1.22 -2.26
N MET A 177 14.53 2.22 -2.09
CA MET A 177 15.30 2.46 -0.87
C MET A 177 14.71 3.60 -0.01
N GLY A 178 13.38 3.77 -0.03
CA GLY A 178 12.70 4.88 0.65
C GLY A 178 12.64 4.80 2.18
N LEU A 179 13.03 3.67 2.78
CA LEU A 179 13.05 3.46 4.23
C LEU A 179 14.46 3.46 4.83
N CYS A 180 15.49 3.80 4.06
CA CYS A 180 16.87 3.96 4.53
C CYS A 180 17.35 5.41 4.41
N GLN A 181 18.60 5.68 4.81
CA GLN A 181 19.21 7.02 4.79
C GLN A 181 19.36 7.62 3.38
N ARG A 182 19.08 6.87 2.31
CA ARG A 182 19.06 7.41 0.94
C ARG A 182 17.92 8.42 0.73
N LEU A 183 16.84 8.30 1.48
CA LEU A 183 15.74 9.26 1.50
C LEU A 183 15.53 9.74 2.94
N ASN A 184 16.15 10.88 3.26
CA ASN A 184 16.18 11.40 4.63
C ASN A 184 14.79 11.71 5.16
N TRP A 185 14.57 11.43 6.43
CA TRP A 185 13.36 11.80 7.15
C TRP A 185 13.64 12.95 8.13
N PRO A 186 12.71 13.93 8.27
CA PRO A 186 11.46 14.03 7.51
C PRO A 186 11.61 14.69 6.14
N ASP A 187 12.64 15.51 5.91
CA ASP A 187 12.60 16.54 4.87
C ASP A 187 12.50 15.98 3.44
N ASP A 188 13.48 15.21 2.96
CA ASP A 188 13.49 14.71 1.58
C ASP A 188 12.25 13.83 1.28
N PHE A 189 11.89 12.97 2.24
CA PHE A 189 10.72 12.10 2.12
C PHE A 189 9.42 12.91 1.96
N ARG A 190 9.22 13.94 2.80
CA ARG A 190 8.03 14.79 2.75
C ARG A 190 7.99 15.65 1.49
N THR A 191 9.12 16.18 1.07
CA THR A 191 9.23 16.95 -0.18
C THR A 191 8.86 16.09 -1.39
N LEU A 192 9.39 14.87 -1.48
CA LEU A 192 9.07 13.97 -2.59
C LEU A 192 7.59 13.55 -2.56
N ALA A 193 7.06 13.21 -1.39
CA ALA A 193 5.65 12.84 -1.24
C ALA A 193 4.70 13.98 -1.66
N ALA A 194 4.97 15.22 -1.23
CA ALA A 194 4.17 16.37 -1.61
C ALA A 194 4.17 16.61 -3.12
N ASP A 195 5.33 16.46 -3.77
CA ASP A 195 5.44 16.56 -5.23
C ASP A 195 4.64 15.44 -5.94
N ARG A 196 4.65 14.21 -5.42
CA ARG A 196 3.87 13.09 -5.98
C ARG A 196 2.37 13.26 -5.82
N VAL A 197 1.93 13.78 -4.68
CA VAL A 197 0.53 14.19 -4.49
C VAL A 197 0.14 15.27 -5.51
N GLN A 198 0.97 16.31 -5.69
CA GLN A 198 0.69 17.38 -6.65
C GLN A 198 0.60 16.88 -8.10
N LYS A 199 1.36 15.82 -8.44
CA LYS A 199 1.36 15.19 -9.76
C LYS A 199 0.29 14.12 -9.94
N GLY A 200 -0.51 13.83 -8.90
CA GLY A 200 -1.62 12.88 -8.95
C GLY A 200 -1.21 11.41 -8.86
N PHE A 201 0.00 11.10 -8.40
CA PHE A 201 0.38 9.72 -8.09
C PHE A 201 -0.53 9.16 -6.98
N THR A 202 -0.83 7.87 -7.06
CA THR A 202 -1.72 7.19 -6.11
C THR A 202 -1.03 6.05 -5.38
N VAL A 203 0.06 5.50 -5.92
CA VAL A 203 0.79 4.37 -5.33
C VAL A 203 2.29 4.67 -5.22
N ILE A 204 2.90 4.26 -4.11
CA ILE A 204 4.36 4.30 -3.93
C ILE A 204 4.86 2.89 -3.65
N GLN A 205 5.71 2.36 -4.52
CA GLN A 205 6.39 1.08 -4.31
C GLN A 205 7.62 1.28 -3.43
N ILE A 206 7.73 0.56 -2.31
CA ILE A 206 8.77 0.79 -1.30
C ILE A 206 9.18 -0.51 -0.62
N ILE A 207 10.50 -0.76 -0.49
CA ILE A 207 11.01 -2.02 0.06
C ILE A 207 11.18 -1.90 1.58
N ALA A 208 10.65 -2.89 2.30
CA ALA A 208 10.63 -3.00 3.76
C ALA A 208 11.99 -3.44 4.37
N GLY A 209 13.08 -2.83 3.90
CA GLY A 209 14.45 -3.27 4.19
C GLY A 209 14.88 -4.45 3.32
N LEU A 210 16.08 -4.99 3.56
CA LEU A 210 16.62 -6.14 2.81
C LEU A 210 16.65 -5.84 1.29
N TYR A 211 17.47 -4.84 0.94
CA TYR A 211 17.46 -4.15 -0.36
C TYR A 211 18.24 -4.84 -1.48
N PRO A 212 17.95 -4.51 -2.77
CA PRO A 212 18.71 -4.94 -3.94
C PRO A 212 20.10 -4.29 -4.03
N ASP A 213 20.92 -4.75 -4.99
CA ASP A 213 22.19 -4.13 -5.43
C ASP A 213 23.24 -3.88 -4.33
N MET A 214 23.13 -4.59 -3.21
CA MET A 214 24.08 -4.52 -2.10
C MET A 214 24.19 -5.87 -1.38
N PRO A 215 25.34 -6.19 -0.77
CA PRO A 215 25.43 -7.33 0.14
C PRO A 215 24.56 -7.11 1.39
N PRO A 216 24.13 -8.17 2.09
CA PRO A 216 23.48 -8.04 3.38
C PRO A 216 24.29 -7.17 4.34
N PHE A 217 23.60 -6.29 5.09
CA PHE A 217 24.20 -5.36 6.05
C PHE A 217 25.16 -4.31 5.45
N ASP A 218 25.07 -4.03 4.15
CA ASP A 218 25.75 -2.87 3.56
C ASP A 218 25.25 -1.55 4.20
N PRO A 219 26.12 -0.62 4.64
CA PRO A 219 25.72 0.63 5.29
C PRO A 219 24.68 1.46 4.53
N ARG A 220 24.62 1.34 3.20
CA ARG A 220 23.60 2.01 2.37
C ARG A 220 22.18 1.55 2.67
N GLY A 221 22.02 0.35 3.23
CA GLY A 221 20.74 -0.23 3.61
C GLY A 221 20.27 0.12 5.03
N ALA A 222 21.05 0.86 5.80
CA ALA A 222 20.67 1.27 7.15
C ALA A 222 19.77 2.53 7.13
N ASN A 223 18.84 2.61 8.07
CA ASN A 223 18.12 3.84 8.39
C ASN A 223 18.71 4.49 9.65
N GLU A 224 18.02 5.49 10.23
CA GLU A 224 18.48 6.20 11.42
C GLU A 224 18.67 5.28 12.66
N ALA A 225 18.02 4.11 12.66
CA ALA A 225 18.08 3.11 13.72
C ALA A 225 18.84 1.83 13.33
N GLY A 226 19.62 1.86 12.24
CA GLY A 226 20.44 0.74 11.77
C GLY A 226 19.71 -0.14 10.75
N TYR A 227 19.85 -1.46 10.87
CA TYR A 227 19.34 -2.45 9.92
C TYR A 227 18.01 -3.06 10.39
N PRO A 228 17.16 -3.62 9.50
CA PRO A 228 15.90 -4.27 9.89
C PRO A 228 16.10 -5.52 10.74
N TRP A 229 17.27 -6.15 10.66
CA TRP A 229 17.65 -7.34 11.41
C TRP A 229 19.02 -7.14 12.04
N GLN A 230 19.33 -7.91 13.09
CA GLN A 230 20.69 -8.11 13.56
C GLN A 230 21.45 -9.03 12.59
N GLU A 231 22.78 -9.05 12.70
CA GLU A 231 23.64 -9.94 11.92
C GLU A 231 23.16 -11.39 11.97
N ASN A 232 23.37 -12.11 10.87
CA ASN A 232 22.91 -13.50 10.67
C ASN A 232 21.39 -13.68 10.85
N TYR A 233 20.61 -12.60 10.79
CA TYR A 233 19.15 -12.62 10.95
C TYR A 233 18.72 -13.21 12.30
N ALA A 234 19.55 -13.04 13.33
CA ALA A 234 19.30 -13.59 14.66
C ALA A 234 17.98 -13.05 15.24
N ARG A 235 17.75 -11.74 15.11
CA ARG A 235 16.60 -11.04 15.68
C ARG A 235 16.23 -9.82 14.84
N ILE A 236 14.95 -9.50 14.79
CA ILE A 236 14.49 -8.25 14.17
C ILE A 236 14.96 -7.05 15.01
N ASN A 237 15.16 -5.90 14.36
CA ASN A 237 15.42 -4.64 15.04
C ASN A 237 14.13 -3.80 15.06
N PRO A 238 13.42 -3.69 16.20
CA PRO A 238 12.15 -2.97 16.26
C PRO A 238 12.31 -1.48 15.93
N HIS A 239 13.45 -0.87 16.27
CA HIS A 239 13.68 0.57 16.06
C HIS A 239 13.84 0.94 14.59
N TYR A 240 14.37 0.05 13.75
CA TYR A 240 14.35 0.23 12.30
C TYR A 240 12.91 0.40 11.82
N PHE A 241 12.00 -0.46 12.29
CA PHE A 241 10.61 -0.43 11.89
C PHE A 241 9.83 0.73 12.52
N ASP A 242 10.23 1.23 13.69
CA ASP A 242 9.65 2.44 14.27
C ASP A 242 9.91 3.66 13.35
N MET A 243 11.10 3.76 12.75
CA MET A 243 11.41 4.80 11.76
C MET A 243 10.70 4.58 10.41
N ALA A 244 10.46 3.33 10.03
CA ALA A 244 9.68 3.00 8.84
C ALA A 244 8.18 3.28 9.03
N ASP A 245 7.64 3.05 10.23
CA ASP A 245 6.25 3.34 10.58
C ASP A 245 5.89 4.81 10.33
N LEU A 246 6.78 5.73 10.66
CA LEU A 246 6.61 7.16 10.42
C LEU A 246 6.40 7.47 8.93
N ARG A 247 7.18 6.82 8.07
CA ARG A 247 7.15 7.00 6.61
C ARG A 247 5.91 6.38 5.99
N ILE A 248 5.57 5.14 6.36
CA ILE A 248 4.38 4.44 5.87
C ILE A 248 3.10 5.19 6.29
N GLN A 249 3.02 5.62 7.55
CA GLN A 249 1.91 6.45 8.01
C GLN A 249 1.80 7.74 7.22
N TYR A 250 2.92 8.41 6.96
CA TYR A 250 2.92 9.67 6.23
C TYR A 250 2.39 9.53 4.81
N LEU A 251 2.78 8.47 4.08
CA LEU A 251 2.24 8.20 2.75
C LEU A 251 0.72 8.06 2.80
N VAL A 252 0.21 7.23 3.72
CA VAL A 252 -1.22 7.00 3.92
C VAL A 252 -1.96 8.30 4.24
N ASP A 253 -1.44 9.09 5.19
CA ASP A 253 -2.05 10.36 5.62
C ASP A 253 -2.19 11.37 4.47
N HIS A 254 -1.34 11.27 3.46
CA HIS A 254 -1.32 12.12 2.28
C HIS A 254 -2.00 11.49 1.06
N GLY A 255 -2.75 10.39 1.24
CA GLY A 255 -3.52 9.74 0.18
C GLY A 255 -2.68 8.95 -0.82
N LEU A 256 -1.42 8.63 -0.48
CA LEU A 256 -0.56 7.75 -1.27
C LEU A 256 -0.61 6.33 -0.70
N LEU A 257 -1.09 5.37 -1.50
CA LEU A 257 -1.16 3.98 -1.10
C LEU A 257 0.23 3.32 -1.18
N PRO A 258 0.78 2.80 -0.08
CA PRO A 258 2.04 2.07 -0.13
C PRO A 258 1.85 0.68 -0.73
N CYS A 259 2.61 0.36 -1.78
CA CYS A 259 2.85 -1.02 -2.22
C CYS A 259 4.14 -1.49 -1.53
N ILE A 260 3.97 -2.23 -0.44
CA ILE A 260 5.07 -2.70 0.41
C ILE A 260 5.72 -3.92 -0.24
N VAL A 261 6.95 -3.75 -0.71
CA VAL A 261 7.79 -4.87 -1.14
C VAL A 261 8.48 -5.46 0.08
N GLY A 262 8.18 -6.70 0.45
CA GLY A 262 8.65 -7.27 1.72
C GLY A 262 10.16 -7.32 1.85
N CYS A 263 10.86 -7.73 0.79
CA CYS A 263 12.31 -7.75 0.67
C CYS A 263 12.70 -8.03 -0.79
N TRP A 264 13.99 -8.08 -1.11
CA TRP A 264 14.42 -8.58 -2.42
C TRP A 264 14.43 -10.11 -2.50
N GLY A 265 14.21 -10.67 -3.70
CA GLY A 265 13.98 -12.10 -3.93
C GLY A 265 15.05 -13.02 -3.34
N TYR A 266 16.32 -12.64 -3.41
CA TYR A 266 17.44 -13.48 -2.95
C TYR A 266 17.63 -13.49 -1.42
N PHE A 267 16.85 -12.71 -0.66
CA PHE A 267 16.87 -12.85 0.80
C PHE A 267 16.18 -14.13 1.28
N LEU A 268 15.32 -14.76 0.46
CA LEU A 268 14.72 -16.03 0.80
C LEU A 268 15.76 -17.14 1.03
N PRO A 269 16.68 -17.43 0.09
CA PRO A 269 17.75 -18.39 0.34
C PRO A 269 18.76 -17.93 1.41
N PHE A 270 18.96 -16.62 1.61
CA PHE A 270 19.89 -16.13 2.65
C PHE A 270 19.36 -16.29 4.08
N MET A 271 18.07 -16.01 4.29
CA MET A 271 17.45 -16.01 5.62
C MET A 271 16.78 -17.34 5.94
N GLY A 272 16.38 -18.09 4.92
CA GLY A 272 15.52 -19.26 5.04
C GLY A 272 14.04 -18.88 5.23
N LEU A 273 13.17 -19.82 4.85
CA LEU A 273 11.71 -19.63 4.83
C LEU A 273 11.14 -19.18 6.19
N SER A 274 11.63 -19.75 7.30
CA SER A 274 11.15 -19.41 8.65
C SER A 274 11.38 -17.93 8.99
N LYS A 275 12.56 -17.40 8.71
CA LYS A 275 12.89 -15.98 8.98
C LYS A 275 12.16 -15.03 8.04
N ILE A 276 11.92 -15.43 6.79
CA ILE A 276 11.07 -14.65 5.87
C ILE A 276 9.62 -14.60 6.38
N LYS A 277 9.07 -15.71 6.89
CA LYS A 277 7.74 -15.72 7.51
C LYS A 277 7.70 -14.82 8.76
N GLN A 278 8.72 -14.85 9.62
CA GLN A 278 8.84 -13.93 10.76
C GLN A 278 8.91 -12.45 10.32
N HIS A 279 9.67 -12.14 9.27
CA HIS A 279 9.73 -10.79 8.69
C HIS A 279 8.35 -10.33 8.22
N TRP A 280 7.65 -11.16 7.43
CA TRP A 280 6.30 -10.87 6.95
C TRP A 280 5.28 -10.72 8.08
N ARG A 281 5.35 -11.56 9.12
CA ARG A 281 4.50 -11.42 10.31
C ARG A 281 4.68 -10.06 10.97
N ASN A 282 5.92 -9.57 11.09
CA ASN A 282 6.18 -8.22 11.60
C ASN A 282 5.62 -7.13 10.67
N LEU A 283 5.77 -7.26 9.34
CA LEU A 283 5.23 -6.28 8.39
C LEU A 283 3.70 -6.20 8.46
N ILE A 284 3.01 -7.35 8.54
CA ILE A 284 1.55 -7.41 8.63
C ILE A 284 1.06 -6.87 9.98
N ALA A 285 1.71 -7.25 11.08
CA ALA A 285 1.39 -6.73 12.42
C ALA A 285 1.56 -5.21 12.52
N ARG A 286 2.57 -4.65 11.84
CA ARG A 286 2.83 -3.20 11.83
C ARG A 286 1.98 -2.44 10.82
N TRP A 287 1.77 -2.96 9.62
CA TRP A 287 1.21 -2.17 8.51
C TRP A 287 -0.09 -2.70 7.93
N GLY A 288 -0.56 -3.89 8.31
CA GLY A 288 -1.85 -4.42 7.82
C GLY A 288 -3.05 -3.55 8.18
N ALA A 289 -2.99 -2.84 9.32
CA ALA A 289 -4.02 -1.89 9.73
C ALA A 289 -4.10 -0.63 8.84
N PHE A 290 -3.11 -0.38 7.99
CA PHE A 290 -3.10 0.72 7.02
C PHE A 290 -3.58 0.28 5.64
N PRO A 291 -4.11 1.19 4.80
CA PRO A 291 -4.41 0.89 3.40
C PRO A 291 -3.10 0.70 2.62
N VAL A 292 -2.64 -0.55 2.58
CA VAL A 292 -1.43 -0.99 1.87
C VAL A 292 -1.74 -2.13 0.91
N ILE A 293 -0.79 -2.40 0.01
CA ILE A 293 -0.77 -3.58 -0.86
C ILE A 293 0.54 -4.34 -0.59
N TRP A 294 0.47 -5.67 -0.59
CA TRP A 294 1.62 -6.53 -0.38
C TRP A 294 2.24 -6.94 -1.70
N CYS A 295 3.53 -6.66 -1.87
CA CYS A 295 4.37 -7.23 -2.90
C CYS A 295 5.39 -8.17 -2.23
N LEU A 296 5.27 -9.47 -2.47
CA LEU A 296 5.98 -10.50 -1.71
C LEU A 296 7.50 -10.33 -1.75
N ALA A 297 8.01 -10.00 -2.93
CA ALA A 297 9.42 -9.72 -3.14
C ALA A 297 9.64 -8.86 -4.38
N GLY A 298 10.77 -8.15 -4.38
CA GLY A 298 11.35 -7.52 -5.56
C GLY A 298 12.16 -8.51 -6.38
N GLU A 299 11.83 -8.66 -7.67
CA GLU A 299 12.43 -9.65 -8.58
C GLU A 299 12.52 -11.04 -7.94
N GLY A 300 11.37 -11.58 -7.53
CA GLY A 300 11.29 -12.72 -6.60
C GLY A 300 12.16 -13.93 -6.95
N THR A 301 12.25 -14.30 -8.23
CA THR A 301 13.05 -15.44 -8.71
C THR A 301 14.39 -15.03 -9.31
N MET A 302 14.85 -13.80 -9.09
CA MET A 302 16.22 -13.43 -9.45
C MET A 302 17.19 -13.94 -8.38
N PRO A 303 18.12 -14.84 -8.74
CA PRO A 303 19.19 -15.28 -7.83
C PRO A 303 20.14 -14.12 -7.53
N TYR A 304 20.86 -14.22 -6.42
CA TYR A 304 21.89 -13.23 -6.10
C TYR A 304 22.95 -13.15 -7.21
N TYR A 305 23.44 -11.93 -7.48
CA TYR A 305 24.34 -11.66 -8.62
C TYR A 305 25.55 -12.60 -8.67
N LEU A 306 26.12 -12.91 -7.50
CA LEU A 306 27.32 -13.73 -7.30
C LEU A 306 27.04 -15.20 -7.03
N SER A 307 25.79 -15.66 -7.11
CA SER A 307 25.48 -17.07 -6.92
C SER A 307 26.12 -17.94 -8.01
N LYS A 308 26.68 -19.08 -7.56
CA LYS A 308 27.23 -20.13 -8.43
C LYS A 308 26.13 -21.11 -8.92
N ASN A 309 24.98 -21.15 -8.24
CA ASN A 309 23.91 -22.12 -8.47
C ASN A 309 22.59 -21.44 -8.87
N LYS A 310 22.65 -20.49 -9.82
CA LYS A 310 21.52 -19.61 -10.19
C LYS A 310 20.21 -20.36 -10.52
N ALA A 311 20.30 -21.51 -11.19
CA ALA A 311 19.11 -22.28 -11.55
C ALA A 311 18.42 -22.91 -10.33
N GLU A 312 19.21 -23.42 -9.39
CA GLU A 312 18.73 -24.00 -8.13
C GLU A 312 18.12 -22.92 -7.23
N ASP A 313 18.83 -21.80 -7.07
CA ASP A 313 18.33 -20.64 -6.31
C ASP A 313 16.98 -20.16 -6.84
N ALA A 314 16.84 -20.02 -8.16
CA ALA A 314 15.58 -19.59 -8.78
C ALA A 314 14.43 -20.58 -8.52
N ALA A 315 14.72 -21.88 -8.50
CA ALA A 315 13.73 -22.91 -8.17
C ALA A 315 13.31 -22.85 -6.69
N VAL A 316 14.29 -22.73 -5.78
CA VAL A 316 14.05 -22.56 -4.34
C VAL A 316 13.24 -21.30 -4.05
N GLN A 317 13.59 -20.18 -4.70
CA GLN A 317 12.85 -18.93 -4.59
C GLN A 317 11.42 -19.09 -5.10
N LYS A 318 11.22 -19.73 -6.25
CA LYS A 318 9.89 -19.90 -6.83
C LYS A 318 8.94 -20.68 -5.91
N HIS A 319 9.42 -21.80 -5.37
CA HIS A 319 8.68 -22.59 -4.38
C HIS A 319 8.45 -21.82 -3.08
N GLY A 320 9.53 -21.25 -2.52
CA GLY A 320 9.47 -20.51 -1.27
C GLY A 320 8.56 -19.29 -1.32
N TRP A 321 8.48 -18.58 -2.44
CA TRP A 321 7.57 -17.43 -2.57
C TRP A 321 6.10 -17.86 -2.65
N THR A 322 5.78 -19.06 -3.15
CA THR A 322 4.43 -19.63 -3.03
C THR A 322 4.09 -19.88 -1.55
N ASP A 323 4.96 -20.54 -0.80
CA ASP A 323 4.77 -20.79 0.63
C ASP A 323 4.63 -19.51 1.47
N VAL A 324 5.37 -18.46 1.10
CA VAL A 324 5.27 -17.14 1.76
C VAL A 324 3.96 -16.46 1.40
N ALA A 325 3.51 -16.56 0.14
CA ALA A 325 2.23 -15.99 -0.28
C ALA A 325 1.05 -16.58 0.49
N GLU A 326 1.00 -17.91 0.59
CA GLU A 326 -0.03 -18.62 1.36
C GLU A 326 -0.01 -18.21 2.84
N TYR A 327 1.19 -18.12 3.42
CA TYR A 327 1.35 -17.66 4.80
C TYR A 327 0.85 -16.23 5.00
N VAL A 328 1.28 -15.28 4.16
CA VAL A 328 0.87 -13.87 4.20
C VAL A 328 -0.64 -13.74 4.12
N ARG A 329 -1.29 -14.45 3.18
CA ARG A 329 -2.75 -14.48 3.05
C ARG A 329 -3.45 -15.08 4.26
N GLY A 330 -2.85 -16.10 4.87
CA GLY A 330 -3.40 -16.78 6.04
C GLY A 330 -3.36 -15.95 7.33
N ILE A 331 -2.41 -15.01 7.45
CA ILE A 331 -2.24 -14.20 8.68
C ILE A 331 -2.64 -12.73 8.53
N ASP A 332 -2.99 -12.25 7.34
CA ASP A 332 -3.49 -10.90 7.12
C ASP A 332 -5.03 -10.82 7.32
N PRO A 333 -5.51 -10.31 8.47
CA PRO A 333 -6.95 -10.24 8.74
C PRO A 333 -7.69 -9.17 7.92
N TYR A 334 -6.96 -8.33 7.18
CA TYR A 334 -7.52 -7.23 6.40
C TYR A 334 -7.74 -7.62 4.93
N HIS A 335 -7.21 -8.77 4.50
CA HIS A 335 -7.24 -9.26 3.13
C HIS A 335 -6.75 -8.19 2.14
N ARG A 336 -5.56 -7.63 2.39
CA ARG A 336 -4.93 -6.71 1.44
C ARG A 336 -4.55 -7.48 0.18
N LEU A 337 -4.51 -6.76 -0.96
CA LEU A 337 -4.08 -7.36 -2.22
C LEU A 337 -2.62 -7.82 -2.12
N VAL A 338 -2.34 -8.97 -2.71
CA VAL A 338 -1.02 -9.62 -2.77
C VAL A 338 -0.59 -9.76 -4.22
N THR A 339 0.66 -9.39 -4.48
CA THR A 339 1.35 -9.60 -5.76
C THR A 339 2.82 -9.94 -5.51
N ILE A 340 3.60 -10.11 -6.56
CA ILE A 340 5.06 -10.25 -6.50
C ILE A 340 5.69 -9.53 -7.69
N HIS A 341 6.75 -8.75 -7.44
CA HIS A 341 7.44 -8.06 -8.51
C HIS A 341 8.42 -9.03 -9.19
N PRO A 342 8.30 -9.25 -10.51
CA PRO A 342 9.08 -10.28 -11.18
C PRO A 342 10.30 -9.70 -11.91
N SER A 343 11.24 -10.55 -12.32
CA SER A 343 12.19 -10.16 -13.39
C SER A 343 11.53 -10.06 -14.77
N ARG A 344 10.32 -10.61 -14.92
CA ARG A 344 9.53 -10.57 -16.16
C ARG A 344 8.02 -10.57 -15.94
N SER A 345 7.48 -11.60 -15.30
CA SER A 345 6.04 -11.81 -15.07
C SER A 345 5.77 -12.40 -13.69
N ALA A 346 4.84 -11.81 -12.93
CA ALA A 346 4.56 -12.19 -11.54
C ALA A 346 4.11 -13.65 -11.42
N ARG A 347 3.14 -14.08 -12.24
CA ARG A 347 2.71 -15.50 -12.32
C ARG A 347 3.82 -16.51 -12.61
N ASP A 348 4.94 -16.11 -13.22
CA ASP A 348 6.06 -17.03 -13.48
C ASP A 348 7.03 -17.15 -12.28
N THR A 349 6.84 -16.30 -11.27
CA THR A 349 7.70 -16.13 -10.07
C THR A 349 7.22 -17.00 -8.89
N VAL A 350 6.04 -17.60 -9.00
CA VAL A 350 5.45 -18.53 -8.03
C VAL A 350 5.05 -19.84 -8.72
N GLU A 351 4.99 -20.94 -7.98
CA GLU A 351 4.54 -22.24 -8.50
C GLU A 351 3.04 -22.25 -8.77
N ASP A 352 2.24 -21.71 -7.83
CA ASP A 352 0.81 -21.48 -8.00
C ASP A 352 0.49 -19.98 -8.13
N PRO A 353 0.10 -19.47 -9.31
CA PRO A 353 -0.33 -18.09 -9.48
C PRO A 353 -1.60 -17.69 -8.73
N ALA A 354 -2.42 -18.64 -8.25
CA ALA A 354 -3.66 -18.34 -7.53
C ALA A 354 -3.42 -17.70 -6.16
N VAL A 355 -2.18 -17.76 -5.66
CA VAL A 355 -1.76 -17.04 -4.44
C VAL A 355 -1.60 -15.54 -4.65
N LEU A 356 -1.68 -15.05 -5.89
CA LEU A 356 -1.56 -13.63 -6.25
C LEU A 356 -2.93 -13.09 -6.70
N ASP A 357 -3.29 -11.89 -6.26
CA ASP A 357 -4.54 -11.24 -6.65
C ASP A 357 -4.42 -10.52 -8.01
N PHE A 358 -3.21 -10.05 -8.35
CA PHE A 358 -2.92 -9.43 -9.65
C PHE A 358 -1.46 -9.62 -10.08
N ASP A 359 -1.23 -9.59 -11.39
CA ASP A 359 0.11 -9.65 -11.98
C ASP A 359 0.77 -8.28 -12.04
N MET A 360 2.08 -8.25 -11.78
CA MET A 360 3.00 -7.21 -12.22
C MET A 360 3.89 -7.73 -13.34
N LEU A 361 4.35 -6.84 -14.22
CA LEU A 361 5.36 -7.13 -15.24
C LEU A 361 6.55 -6.18 -15.09
N GLN A 362 7.77 -6.69 -15.30
CA GLN A 362 8.97 -5.86 -15.48
C GLN A 362 9.40 -5.95 -16.95
N THR A 363 9.45 -4.80 -17.63
CA THR A 363 9.69 -4.72 -19.09
C THR A 363 10.97 -4.00 -19.50
N GLY A 364 11.59 -3.23 -18.61
CA GLY A 364 12.92 -2.63 -18.80
C GLY A 364 14.05 -3.68 -18.62
N HIS A 365 15.34 -3.37 -18.83
CA HIS A 365 15.94 -2.10 -19.28
C HIS A 365 16.74 -2.23 -20.58
N ASN A 366 16.57 -3.34 -21.31
CA ASN A 366 17.34 -3.55 -22.54
C ASN A 366 16.86 -2.63 -23.66
N ASP A 367 17.70 -1.67 -24.05
CA ASP A 367 17.56 -0.83 -25.23
C ASP A 367 17.53 -1.69 -26.51
N ARG A 368 16.35 -2.19 -26.87
CA ARG A 368 16.09 -2.65 -28.23
C ARG A 368 14.92 -1.84 -28.79
N PRO A 369 15.15 -0.99 -29.80
CA PRO A 369 14.09 -0.27 -30.48
C PRO A 369 13.30 -1.26 -31.35
N GLY A 370 12.42 -2.04 -30.73
CA GLY A 370 11.67 -3.06 -31.48
C GLY A 370 11.23 -4.26 -30.67
N ARG A 371 10.33 -4.07 -29.70
CA ARG A 371 9.31 -5.08 -29.44
C ARG A 371 7.93 -4.46 -29.60
N ARG A 372 7.36 -4.65 -30.80
CA ARG A 372 5.90 -4.68 -30.96
C ARG A 372 5.36 -5.76 -30.01
N GLY A 373 4.64 -5.34 -28.97
CA GLY A 373 3.70 -6.14 -28.18
C GLY A 373 4.23 -7.44 -27.58
N LEU A 374 4.73 -7.37 -26.34
CA LEU A 374 4.88 -8.57 -25.48
C LEU A 374 3.52 -9.23 -25.15
N LEU A 375 2.41 -8.59 -25.52
CA LEU A 375 1.04 -9.08 -25.35
C LEU A 375 0.67 -10.23 -26.30
N ARG A 376 1.55 -10.63 -27.23
CA ARG A 376 1.32 -11.78 -28.10
C ARG A 376 1.76 -13.13 -27.50
N ARG A 377 2.39 -13.14 -26.32
CA ARG A 377 2.77 -14.39 -25.60
C ARG A 377 1.93 -14.68 -24.36
N GLY A 378 0.98 -13.82 -24.00
CA GLY A 378 -0.04 -14.09 -22.98
C GLY A 378 -1.23 -14.91 -23.49
N SER A 379 -1.09 -15.60 -24.64
CA SER A 379 -2.15 -16.44 -25.23
C SER A 379 -2.15 -17.88 -24.71
N GLY A 380 -1.30 -18.21 -23.73
CA GLY A 380 -1.32 -19.51 -23.05
C GLY A 380 -2.11 -19.40 -21.76
N ARG A 381 -3.40 -19.79 -21.78
CA ARG A 381 -4.27 -19.96 -20.60
C ARG A 381 -4.13 -18.85 -19.54
N GLN A 382 -4.85 -17.74 -19.72
CA GLN A 382 -5.27 -16.94 -18.58
C GLN A 382 -5.97 -17.90 -17.60
N SER A 383 -5.39 -18.10 -16.41
CA SER A 383 -6.13 -18.61 -15.27
C SER A 383 -7.30 -17.67 -15.04
N ARG A 384 -8.53 -18.21 -15.00
CA ARG A 384 -9.72 -17.46 -14.58
C ARG A 384 -9.41 -16.86 -13.19
N GLY A 385 -9.34 -15.52 -13.08
CA GLY A 385 -9.34 -14.84 -11.78
C GLY A 385 -8.24 -13.82 -11.47
N SER A 386 -7.24 -13.58 -12.33
CA SER A 386 -6.16 -12.60 -12.03
C SER A 386 -6.18 -11.40 -12.98
N GLY A 387 -6.20 -10.18 -12.42
CA GLY A 387 -6.00 -8.95 -13.18
C GLY A 387 -4.53 -8.69 -13.46
N ALA A 388 -4.20 -8.01 -14.56
CA ALA A 388 -2.82 -7.72 -14.95
C ALA A 388 -2.53 -6.21 -14.86
N ILE A 389 -1.59 -5.80 -14.01
CA ILE A 389 -1.01 -4.46 -13.98
C ILE A 389 0.30 -4.44 -14.77
N HIS A 390 0.38 -3.49 -15.70
CA HIS A 390 1.64 -3.13 -16.33
C HIS A 390 2.38 -2.10 -15.47
N VAL A 391 3.41 -2.53 -14.75
CA VAL A 391 4.35 -1.58 -14.13
C VAL A 391 5.33 -1.14 -15.21
N LEU A 392 5.11 0.07 -15.72
CA LEU A 392 6.10 0.79 -16.52
C LEU A 392 7.16 1.34 -15.57
N GLY A 393 8.18 0.53 -15.27
CA GLY A 393 9.44 1.05 -14.74
C GLY A 393 10.03 1.99 -15.78
N LEU A 394 10.00 3.30 -15.52
CA LEU A 394 10.76 4.27 -16.31
C LEU A 394 12.25 4.03 -16.04
N HIS A 395 13.10 4.39 -17.01
CA HIS A 395 14.58 4.28 -17.02
C HIS A 395 15.35 4.84 -15.79
N ALA A 396 14.67 5.29 -14.73
CA ALA A 396 15.27 5.79 -13.50
C ALA A 396 15.97 4.70 -12.65
N GLU A 397 15.81 3.42 -13.00
CA GLU A 397 16.32 2.29 -12.19
C GLU A 397 17.83 2.05 -12.33
N TRP A 398 18.55 2.76 -13.22
CA TRP A 398 20.00 2.56 -13.33
C TRP A 398 20.77 3.83 -13.74
N CYS A 399 20.96 4.75 -12.79
CA CYS A 399 22.09 5.66 -12.83
C CYS A 399 22.77 5.65 -11.46
N GLY A 400 23.81 4.83 -11.34
CA GLY A 400 24.68 4.72 -10.17
C GLY A 400 25.56 5.95 -9.96
N GLY A 401 24.94 7.13 -9.81
CA GLY A 401 25.60 8.38 -9.49
C GLY A 401 24.90 9.06 -8.31
N SER A 402 25.65 9.35 -7.26
CA SER A 402 25.21 10.26 -6.19
C SER A 402 24.95 11.65 -6.77
N HIS A 403 23.69 12.01 -6.99
CA HIS A 403 23.29 13.35 -7.44
C HIS A 403 22.39 14.00 -6.40
N LEU A 404 23.04 14.40 -5.30
CA LEU A 404 22.55 15.44 -4.41
C LEU A 404 23.70 16.42 -4.21
N ARG A 405 23.91 17.27 -5.22
CA ARG A 405 24.66 18.51 -5.05
C ARG A 405 23.86 19.63 -5.71
N SER A 406 23.32 20.50 -4.85
CA SER A 406 22.56 21.72 -5.14
C SER A 406 21.09 21.53 -5.53
N GLY A 407 20.22 22.32 -4.91
CA GLY A 407 18.75 22.25 -4.98
C GLY A 407 18.14 22.68 -6.31
N ARG A 408 18.67 22.21 -7.44
CA ARG A 408 18.13 22.43 -8.79
C ARG A 408 17.96 21.18 -9.66
N ASP A 409 18.34 19.98 -9.20
CA ASP A 409 18.30 18.75 -10.01
C ASP A 409 17.26 17.69 -9.54
N LEU A 410 16.06 18.11 -9.10
CA LEU A 410 14.94 17.20 -8.77
C LEU A 410 14.00 16.86 -9.96
N ALA A 411 14.50 17.04 -11.17
CA ALA A 411 13.87 16.49 -12.36
C ALA A 411 15.00 15.98 -13.24
N GLY A 412 15.00 14.67 -13.52
CA GLY A 412 15.86 14.11 -14.56
C GLY A 412 15.71 14.96 -15.82
N GLN A 413 16.80 15.63 -16.20
CA GLN A 413 16.90 16.32 -17.47
C GLN A 413 16.87 15.26 -18.58
N HIS A 414 15.68 14.88 -19.02
CA HIS A 414 15.52 14.69 -20.45
C HIS A 414 15.33 16.08 -21.06
N GLN A 415 16.40 16.59 -21.67
CA GLN A 415 16.33 17.73 -22.57
C GLN A 415 15.21 17.46 -23.59
N ARG A 416 14.06 18.12 -23.43
CA ARG A 416 13.08 18.47 -24.47
C ARG A 416 12.71 17.38 -25.49
N ALA A 417 12.87 16.11 -25.18
CA ALA A 417 12.23 15.02 -25.89
C ALA A 417 11.01 14.67 -25.05
N SER A 418 9.85 15.14 -25.49
CA SER A 418 8.56 14.73 -24.98
C SER A 418 8.60 13.22 -24.73
N LEU A 419 8.40 12.79 -23.48
CA LEU A 419 7.88 11.46 -23.23
C LEU A 419 6.70 11.33 -24.19
N ARG A 420 6.87 10.54 -25.26
CA ARG A 420 5.70 10.14 -26.04
C ARG A 420 4.83 9.48 -25.00
N ALA A 421 3.70 10.11 -24.70
CA ALA A 421 2.63 9.44 -24.00
C ALA A 421 2.47 8.11 -24.74
N LEU A 422 2.90 7.02 -24.11
CA LEU A 422 2.38 5.71 -24.44
C LEU A 422 0.92 5.85 -24.07
N SER A 423 0.14 6.32 -25.03
CA SER A 423 -1.29 6.45 -24.94
C SER A 423 -1.77 5.05 -24.60
N ALA A 424 -2.13 4.84 -23.34
CA ALA A 424 -2.84 3.67 -22.84
C ALA A 424 -4.25 3.53 -23.45
N TRP A 425 -4.49 4.17 -24.60
CA TRP A 425 -5.74 4.22 -25.32
C TRP A 425 -6.04 2.90 -26.05
N TRP A 426 -5.04 2.05 -26.30
CA TRP A 426 -5.25 0.83 -27.10
C TRP A 426 -5.82 -0.34 -26.28
N TYR A 427 -6.08 -0.13 -24.97
CA TYR A 427 -6.62 -1.15 -24.06
C TYR A 427 -8.00 -0.83 -23.49
N VAL A 428 -8.62 0.28 -23.88
CA VAL A 428 -10.05 0.53 -23.59
C VAL A 428 -10.87 -0.22 -24.64
N GLY A 429 -11.62 -1.22 -24.20
CA GLY A 429 -12.40 -2.13 -25.04
C GLY A 429 -13.30 -1.40 -26.06
N ARG A 430 -13.47 -2.03 -27.22
CA ARG A 430 -14.32 -1.54 -28.32
C ARG A 430 -15.79 -1.58 -27.91
N THR A 431 -16.38 -0.43 -27.63
CA THR A 431 -17.80 -0.17 -27.92
C THR A 431 -17.89 1.17 -28.64
N ALA A 432 -18.06 1.06 -29.96
CA ALA A 432 -18.15 2.18 -30.89
C ALA A 432 -19.57 2.73 -30.97
N LEU A 433 -19.71 4.04 -31.18
CA LEU A 433 -20.69 4.65 -32.09
C LEU A 433 -20.12 6.02 -32.51
N GLY A 434 -19.85 6.18 -33.81
CA GLY A 434 -19.25 7.39 -34.39
C GLY A 434 -20.26 8.28 -35.10
N GLN A 435 -19.83 9.50 -35.42
CA GLN A 435 -20.23 10.31 -36.59
C GLN A 435 -19.07 11.32 -36.81
N GLY A 436 -18.52 11.37 -38.02
CA GLY A 436 -17.29 12.11 -38.35
C GLY A 436 -17.55 13.49 -38.95
N LEU A 437 -16.58 14.39 -38.78
CA LEU A 437 -16.42 15.59 -39.61
C LEU A 437 -14.95 15.74 -40.02
N SER A 438 -14.75 16.02 -41.32
CA SER A 438 -13.45 16.17 -41.97
C SER A 438 -12.83 17.53 -41.66
N THR A 439 -11.57 17.56 -41.21
CA THR A 439 -10.74 18.76 -41.22
C THR A 439 -9.59 18.56 -42.20
N SER A 440 -9.76 19.12 -43.40
CA SER A 440 -8.67 19.36 -44.34
C SER A 440 -7.73 20.45 -43.81
N ARG A 441 -6.44 20.32 -44.15
CA ARG A 441 -5.31 21.27 -43.98
C ARG A 441 -4.42 21.10 -42.74
N LEU A 442 -3.52 20.11 -42.81
CA LEU A 442 -2.17 20.19 -42.25
C LEU A 442 -1.18 19.74 -43.34
N ALA A 443 -0.21 20.59 -43.67
CA ALA A 443 0.81 20.30 -44.69
C ALA A 443 1.90 19.35 -44.14
N ALA A 444 2.37 18.43 -44.96
CA ALA A 444 3.41 17.46 -44.62
C ALA A 444 4.78 18.13 -44.48
N GLY A 445 5.44 17.93 -43.34
CA GLY A 445 6.83 18.33 -43.12
C GLY A 445 7.78 17.23 -43.58
N GLY A 446 8.16 17.24 -44.87
CA GLY A 446 9.28 16.43 -45.40
C GLY A 446 8.91 15.54 -46.58
N ALA A 447 9.82 15.45 -47.56
CA ALA A 447 9.58 14.93 -48.90
C ALA A 447 9.28 13.41 -49.04
N ARG A 448 8.97 12.67 -47.96
CA ARG A 448 8.58 11.24 -48.03
C ARG A 448 7.63 10.77 -46.90
N GLN A 449 6.60 11.55 -46.53
CA GLN A 449 5.52 11.07 -45.65
C GLN A 449 4.13 11.39 -46.23
N GLY A 450 3.27 10.38 -46.34
CA GLY A 450 1.86 10.52 -46.68
C GLY A 450 1.05 11.12 -45.53
N THR A 451 -0.05 11.79 -45.86
CA THR A 451 -0.99 12.42 -44.93
C THR A 451 -1.60 11.39 -43.96
N ALA A 452 -1.56 11.67 -42.66
CA ALA A 452 -2.31 10.90 -41.67
C ALA A 452 -3.79 11.30 -41.73
N ASP A 453 -4.67 10.32 -41.93
CA ASP A 453 -6.13 10.50 -41.88
C ASP A 453 -6.60 10.83 -40.45
N ALA A 454 -7.46 11.86 -40.35
CA ALA A 454 -8.34 12.30 -39.26
C ALA A 454 -8.01 11.91 -37.79
N LEU A 455 -7.82 12.93 -36.93
CA LEU A 455 -7.88 12.80 -35.47
C LEU A 455 -9.35 12.87 -34.98
N SER A 456 -9.83 11.82 -34.31
CA SER A 456 -11.14 11.78 -33.64
C SER A 456 -11.03 12.24 -32.18
N LEU A 457 -11.91 13.16 -31.77
CA LEU A 457 -12.09 13.57 -30.36
C LEU A 457 -13.29 12.82 -29.76
N VAL A 458 -13.11 12.17 -28.61
CA VAL A 458 -14.18 11.43 -27.89
C VAL A 458 -14.55 12.19 -26.61
N ALA A 459 -15.84 12.45 -26.39
CA ALA A 459 -16.37 13.00 -25.13
C ALA A 459 -17.44 12.06 -24.57
N PHE A 460 -17.39 11.77 -23.27
CA PHE A 460 -18.46 11.04 -22.58
C PHE A 460 -19.58 11.98 -22.12
N ARG A 461 -20.82 11.57 -22.37
CA ARG A 461 -22.04 12.18 -21.82
C ARG A 461 -22.30 11.55 -20.44
N ALA A 462 -22.47 12.36 -19.41
CA ALA A 462 -22.92 11.89 -18.10
C ALA A 462 -24.35 11.28 -18.19
N PRO A 463 -24.73 10.34 -17.30
CA PRO A 463 -26.09 9.82 -17.23
C PRO A 463 -27.12 10.95 -17.04
N PRO A 464 -28.36 10.83 -17.58
CA PRO A 464 -29.38 11.85 -17.39
C PRO A 464 -29.77 11.89 -15.91
N GLY A 465 -29.40 12.97 -15.22
CA GLY A 465 -29.76 13.19 -13.81
C GLY A 465 -28.68 13.84 -12.94
N MET A 466 -27.41 13.88 -13.36
CA MET A 466 -26.39 14.67 -12.65
C MET A 466 -26.23 16.05 -13.29
N GLY A 467 -26.83 17.06 -12.65
CA GLY A 467 -26.62 18.46 -12.99
C GLY A 467 -25.18 18.91 -12.72
N GLY A 468 -24.50 19.35 -13.78
CA GLY A 468 -23.67 20.56 -13.75
C GLY A 468 -22.27 20.50 -13.15
N ALA A 469 -21.30 20.06 -13.94
CA ALA A 469 -20.05 20.80 -14.11
C ALA A 469 -19.61 20.66 -15.59
N ALA A 470 -20.27 21.44 -16.46
CA ALA A 470 -19.90 21.50 -17.87
C ALA A 470 -18.47 22.04 -18.01
N LEU A 471 -17.63 21.28 -18.70
CA LEU A 471 -16.30 21.69 -19.11
C LEU A 471 -16.42 22.99 -19.94
N GLU A 472 -16.01 24.15 -19.41
CA GLU A 472 -16.06 25.42 -20.15
C GLU A 472 -15.03 25.42 -21.30
N GLN A 473 -15.49 25.06 -22.50
CA GLN A 473 -14.69 24.99 -23.73
C GLN A 473 -13.89 26.27 -24.06
N ARG A 474 -14.31 27.45 -23.59
CA ARG A 474 -13.57 28.70 -23.82
C ARG A 474 -12.27 28.80 -23.02
N LYS A 475 -12.21 28.26 -21.79
CA LYS A 475 -11.01 28.31 -20.94
C LYS A 475 -9.91 27.36 -21.42
N LEU A 476 -10.29 26.21 -21.95
CA LEU A 476 -9.35 25.24 -22.53
C LEU A 476 -8.67 25.80 -23.80
N HIS A 477 -9.42 26.52 -24.64
CA HIS A 477 -8.89 27.15 -25.85
C HIS A 477 -7.92 28.31 -25.58
N VAL A 478 -8.17 29.11 -24.54
CA VAL A 478 -7.28 30.22 -24.13
C VAL A 478 -5.95 29.67 -23.57
N THR A 479 -6.01 28.58 -22.81
CA THR A 479 -4.81 27.93 -22.24
C THR A 479 -3.90 27.35 -23.34
N LEU A 480 -4.50 26.79 -24.40
CA LEU A 480 -3.77 26.22 -25.54
C LEU A 480 -3.22 27.26 -26.53
N ARG A 481 -3.81 28.47 -26.61
CA ARG A 481 -3.31 29.57 -27.45
C ARG A 481 -2.33 30.52 -26.73
N GLY A 482 -2.19 30.40 -25.41
CA GLY A 482 -1.41 31.33 -24.57
C GLY A 482 0.13 31.19 -24.62
N ARG A 483 0.69 30.26 -25.40
CA ARG A 483 2.15 30.11 -25.54
C ARG A 483 2.56 29.96 -26.99
N HIS A 484 2.35 31.00 -27.80
CA HIS A 484 3.23 31.36 -28.92
C HIS A 484 2.75 32.69 -29.49
N SER A 485 3.26 33.80 -28.94
CA SER A 485 3.38 35.03 -29.71
C SER A 485 4.50 35.90 -29.15
N ARG A 486 5.19 36.56 -30.08
CA ARG A 486 6.20 37.62 -29.91
C ARG A 486 7.65 37.17 -29.69
N ARG A 487 8.36 36.96 -30.80
CA ARG A 487 9.29 37.97 -31.34
C ARG A 487 9.44 37.74 -32.86
N VAL A 488 8.86 38.66 -33.62
CA VAL A 488 9.24 38.96 -35.00
C VAL A 488 9.91 40.33 -34.95
N THR A 489 11.07 40.48 -35.57
CA THR A 489 11.52 41.69 -36.29
C THR A 489 12.88 41.39 -36.94
N CYS A 490 12.89 41.29 -38.26
CA CYS A 490 13.62 42.15 -39.20
C CYS A 490 15.10 41.77 -39.41
N CYS A 491 15.43 41.28 -40.62
CA CYS A 491 16.13 42.07 -41.64
C CYS A 491 16.24 41.27 -42.94
N VAL A 492 15.87 41.95 -44.03
CA VAL A 492 16.07 41.59 -45.44
C VAL A 492 17.49 42.00 -45.84
N HIS A 493 18.22 41.17 -46.58
CA HIS A 493 19.17 41.46 -47.69
C HIS A 493 19.85 40.13 -48.09
N SER A 494 19.50 39.59 -49.26
CA SER A 494 20.18 39.72 -50.57
C SER A 494 21.28 38.67 -50.78
N SER A 495 21.04 37.81 -51.77
CA SER A 495 21.96 37.35 -52.82
C SER A 495 23.45 37.24 -52.51
N ASP A 496 24.05 36.05 -52.64
CA ASP A 496 24.75 35.62 -53.87
C ASP A 496 25.64 34.38 -53.65
N LEU A 497 25.67 33.55 -54.70
CA LEU A 497 26.56 32.42 -55.07
C LEU A 497 26.37 31.05 -54.39
#